data_AF-A0A8X6RIB5-F1
#
_entry.id   AF-A0A8X6RIB5-F1
#
_cell.length_a   1.000
_cell.length_b   1.000
_cell.length_c   1.000
_cell.angle_alpha   90.00
_cell.angle_beta   90.00
_cell.angle_gamma   90.00
#
_symmetry.space_group_name_H-M   'P 1'
#
loop_
_entity.id
_entity.type
_entity.pdbx_description
1 polymer ?
#
loop_
_entity_poly.entity_id
_entity_poly.type
_entity_poly.pdbx_seq_one_letter_code
_entity_poly.pdbx_strand_id
1 'polypeptide(L)'
;MRTIGQGHAAMTIFCGVMDFPPPVAEKSYNNIINKLQLCSKEVAEASMQSAALEEVTLTNSSDIIISGDGTWKTRGYSSRVGVCAVIGDKTGKCIDAEVMSSFCKGYDYWKRRKGSPAYKKWKILHVKECLKNHNGSAGMMETVGMVRIFQRSLSHRSVRYTSYIGDGDSKTFSSITASNPYGEDITVSKN
;
A
#
# COMPACT_ATOMS: atom_id res chain seq x y z
N MET A 1 -3.93 -22.61 -2.60
CA MET A 1 -4.17 -21.66 -3.72
C MET A 1 -4.10 -20.18 -3.35
N ARG A 2 -4.57 -19.73 -2.18
CA ARG A 2 -4.47 -18.31 -1.75
C ARG A 2 -3.02 -17.81 -1.70
N THR A 3 -2.16 -18.53 -0.99
CA THR A 3 -0.75 -18.16 -0.71
C THR A 3 0.09 -18.00 -1.98
N ILE A 4 -0.25 -18.74 -3.03
CA ILE A 4 0.42 -18.67 -4.34
C ILE A 4 -0.30 -17.75 -5.34
N GLY A 5 -1.29 -16.96 -4.88
CA GLY A 5 -1.96 -15.95 -5.70
C GLY A 5 -2.95 -16.48 -6.76
N GLN A 6 -3.34 -17.75 -6.70
CA GLN A 6 -4.17 -18.40 -7.73
C GLN A 6 -5.69 -18.32 -7.46
N GLY A 7 -6.09 -18.06 -6.20
CA GLY A 7 -7.50 -17.82 -5.85
C GLY A 7 -8.40 -19.07 -5.81
N HIS A 8 -9.72 -18.84 -5.74
CA HIS A 8 -10.74 -19.90 -5.62
C HIS A 8 -10.91 -20.71 -6.91
N ALA A 9 -10.99 -20.03 -8.07
CA ALA A 9 -11.20 -20.71 -9.36
C ALA A 9 -10.10 -21.76 -9.66
N ALA A 10 -8.83 -21.43 -9.41
CA ALA A 10 -7.73 -22.38 -9.57
C ALA A 10 -7.81 -23.54 -8.57
N MET A 11 -8.36 -23.31 -7.38
CA MET A 11 -8.59 -24.35 -6.38
C MET A 11 -9.66 -25.33 -6.86
N THR A 12 -10.74 -24.83 -7.46
CA THR A 12 -11.78 -25.67 -8.07
C THR A 12 -11.22 -26.51 -9.20
N ILE A 13 -10.43 -25.92 -10.10
CA ILE A 13 -9.78 -26.65 -11.20
C ILE A 13 -8.84 -27.74 -10.64
N PHE A 14 -7.99 -27.40 -9.67
CA PHE A 14 -7.06 -28.34 -9.07
C PHE A 14 -7.78 -29.52 -8.40
N CYS A 15 -8.82 -29.26 -7.60
CA CYS A 15 -9.62 -30.32 -6.99
C CYS A 15 -10.25 -31.23 -8.06
N GLY A 16 -10.78 -30.66 -9.15
CA GLY A 16 -11.34 -31.44 -10.25
C GLY A 16 -10.31 -32.30 -10.98
N VAL A 17 -9.09 -31.81 -11.22
CA VAL A 17 -8.01 -32.57 -11.87
C VAL A 17 -7.49 -33.71 -10.99
N MET A 18 -7.47 -33.50 -9.68
CA MET A 18 -6.97 -34.48 -8.70
C MET A 18 -8.04 -35.45 -8.20
N ASP A 19 -9.26 -35.40 -8.76
CA ASP A 19 -10.43 -36.17 -8.31
C ASP A 19 -10.73 -36.00 -6.81
N PHE A 20 -10.54 -34.78 -6.30
CA PHE A 20 -10.87 -34.39 -4.93
C PHE A 20 -12.28 -33.80 -4.85
N PRO A 21 -12.92 -33.88 -3.66
CA PRO A 21 -14.14 -33.12 -3.40
C PRO A 21 -13.97 -31.63 -3.72
N PRO A 22 -15.05 -30.95 -4.17
CA PRO A 22 -14.97 -29.53 -4.47
C PRO A 22 -14.54 -28.73 -3.24
N PRO A 23 -13.78 -27.65 -3.43
CA PRO A 23 -13.38 -26.83 -2.30
C PRO A 23 -14.59 -26.12 -1.69
N VAL A 24 -14.36 -25.46 -0.55
CA VAL A 24 -15.37 -24.59 0.07
C VAL A 24 -16.02 -23.64 -0.95
N ALA A 25 -17.30 -23.37 -0.77
CA ALA A 25 -18.05 -22.47 -1.64
C ALA A 25 -17.35 -21.09 -1.76
N GLU A 26 -17.45 -20.45 -2.93
CA GLU A 26 -16.78 -19.17 -3.22
C GLU A 26 -17.13 -18.09 -2.19
N LYS A 27 -18.40 -18.03 -1.76
CA LYS A 27 -18.86 -17.11 -0.71
C LYS A 27 -18.09 -17.33 0.60
N SER A 28 -17.96 -18.58 1.03
CA SER A 28 -17.23 -18.94 2.26
C SER A 28 -15.74 -18.65 2.11
N TYR A 29 -15.16 -18.93 0.94
CA TYR A 29 -13.78 -18.57 0.63
C TYR A 29 -13.55 -17.06 0.78
N ASN A 30 -14.36 -16.24 0.11
CA ASN A 30 -14.25 -14.78 0.17
C ASN A 30 -14.41 -14.24 1.60
N ASN A 31 -15.33 -14.80 2.39
CA ASN A 31 -15.49 -14.45 3.80
C ASN A 31 -14.22 -14.75 4.61
N ILE A 32 -13.59 -15.90 4.39
CA ILE A 32 -12.32 -16.26 5.04
C ILE A 32 -11.21 -15.30 4.63
N ILE A 33 -11.09 -14.98 3.32
CA ILE A 33 -10.10 -14.03 2.83
C ILE A 33 -10.26 -12.66 3.47
N ASN A 34 -11.49 -12.15 3.56
CA ASN A 34 -11.75 -10.84 4.16
C ASN A 34 -11.39 -10.81 5.65
N LYS A 35 -11.72 -11.87 6.40
CA LYS A 35 -11.32 -11.98 7.81
C LYS A 35 -9.81 -12.03 7.97
N LEU A 36 -9.13 -12.84 7.15
CA LEU A 36 -7.67 -12.92 7.17
C LEU A 36 -7.02 -11.59 6.82
N GLN A 37 -7.54 -10.86 5.83
CA GLN A 37 -7.05 -9.54 5.46
C GLN A 37 -7.16 -8.56 6.64
N LEU A 38 -8.29 -8.55 7.35
CA LEU A 38 -8.49 -7.68 8.51
C LEU A 38 -7.47 -8.00 9.61
N CYS A 39 -7.36 -9.27 10.02
CA CYS A 39 -6.42 -9.68 11.05
C CYS A 39 -4.96 -9.42 10.65
N SER A 40 -4.59 -9.72 9.39
CA SER A 40 -3.24 -9.42 8.90
C SER A 40 -2.93 -7.93 8.91
N LYS A 41 -3.93 -7.07 8.61
CA LYS A 41 -3.76 -5.62 8.69
C LYS A 41 -3.52 -5.17 10.13
N GLU A 42 -4.33 -5.64 11.09
CA GLU A 42 -4.17 -5.29 12.51
C GLU A 42 -2.81 -5.71 13.05
N VAL A 43 -2.36 -6.93 12.73
CA VAL A 43 -1.04 -7.42 13.14
C VAL A 43 0.08 -6.62 12.48
N ALA A 44 -0.04 -6.28 11.20
CA ALA A 44 0.94 -5.47 10.50
C ALA A 44 1.05 -4.06 11.12
N GLU A 45 -0.08 -3.41 11.43
CA GLU A 45 -0.08 -2.10 12.07
C GLU A 45 0.58 -2.12 13.45
N ALA A 46 0.25 -3.13 14.27
CA ALA A 46 0.86 -3.29 15.58
C ALA A 46 2.38 -3.56 15.47
N SER A 47 2.79 -4.40 14.51
CA SER A 47 4.20 -4.70 14.27
C SER A 47 4.98 -3.47 13.83
N MET A 48 4.42 -2.67 12.91
CA MET A 48 5.02 -1.43 12.42
C MET A 48 5.09 -0.36 13.52
N GLN A 49 4.09 -0.31 14.41
CA GLN A 49 4.11 0.58 15.57
C GLN A 49 5.25 0.22 16.54
N SER A 50 5.41 -1.06 16.86
CA SER A 50 6.51 -1.53 17.70
C SER A 50 7.87 -1.24 17.07
N ALA A 51 8.00 -1.42 15.75
CA ALA A 51 9.23 -1.09 15.02
C ALA A 51 9.57 0.40 15.12
N ALA A 52 8.58 1.30 15.00
CA ALA A 52 8.79 2.74 15.16
C ALA A 52 9.29 3.09 16.57
N LEU A 53 8.70 2.50 17.62
CA LEU A 53 9.10 2.74 19.01
C LEU A 53 10.53 2.25 19.30
N GLU A 54 10.91 1.10 18.73
CA GLU A 54 12.26 0.57 18.86
C GLU A 54 13.30 1.46 18.17
N GLU A 55 12.98 1.98 16.98
CA GLU A 55 13.84 2.94 16.26
C GLU A 55 14.04 4.23 17.05
N VAL A 56 12.98 4.76 17.67
CA VAL A 56 13.04 5.94 18.55
C VAL A 56 13.93 5.67 19.75
N THR A 57 13.83 4.48 20.34
CA THR A 57 14.63 4.09 21.52
C THR A 57 16.11 3.99 21.16
N LEU A 58 16.45 3.43 19.99
CA LEU A 58 17.85 3.33 19.53
C LEU A 58 18.42 4.69 19.10
N THR A 59 17.59 5.55 18.52
CA THR A 59 17.99 6.89 18.06
C THR A 59 18.02 7.91 19.21
N ASN A 60 17.34 7.63 20.33
CA ASN A 60 17.05 8.57 21.42
C ASN A 60 16.33 9.86 20.95
N SER A 61 15.54 9.76 19.88
CA SER A 61 14.80 10.89 19.29
C SER A 61 13.55 10.41 18.56
N SER A 62 12.52 11.27 18.50
CA SER A 62 11.34 11.07 17.64
C SER A 62 11.59 11.47 16.18
N ASP A 63 12.75 12.06 15.90
CA ASP A 63 13.27 12.38 14.58
C ASP A 63 14.20 11.27 14.13
N ILE A 64 13.74 10.49 13.15
CA ILE A 64 14.43 9.26 12.73
C ILE A 64 14.82 9.30 11.26
N ILE A 65 15.88 8.56 10.96
CA ILE A 65 16.39 8.33 9.60
C ILE A 65 15.69 7.08 9.06
N ILE A 66 15.18 7.19 7.83
CA ILE A 66 14.52 6.07 7.17
C ILE A 66 15.09 5.82 5.78
N SER A 67 15.04 4.55 5.38
CA SER A 67 15.22 4.14 3.99
C SER A 67 13.87 3.76 3.39
N GLY A 68 13.56 4.18 2.17
CA GLY A 68 12.27 3.90 1.56
C GLY A 68 12.35 3.55 0.09
N ASP A 69 11.58 2.52 -0.30
CA ASP A 69 11.54 1.99 -1.67
C ASP A 69 10.12 1.54 -2.07
N GLY A 70 9.90 1.43 -3.38
CA GLY A 70 8.67 0.96 -4.02
C GLY A 70 8.81 -0.43 -4.62
N THR A 71 7.73 -1.20 -4.60
CA THR A 71 7.62 -2.47 -5.33
C THR A 71 6.32 -2.56 -6.11
N TRP A 72 6.32 -3.29 -7.21
CA TRP A 72 5.18 -3.40 -8.12
C TRP A 72 4.76 -4.85 -8.35
N LYS A 73 3.45 -5.05 -8.49
CA LYS A 73 2.86 -6.39 -8.74
C LYS A 73 3.38 -7.06 -10.02
N THR A 74 3.67 -6.28 -11.05
CA THR A 74 4.19 -6.77 -12.33
C THR A 74 5.46 -6.04 -12.70
N ARG A 75 6.41 -6.74 -13.33
CA ARG A 75 7.62 -6.12 -13.89
C ARG A 75 7.28 -5.09 -14.96
N GLY A 76 8.08 -4.04 -15.05
CA GLY A 76 7.96 -2.95 -16.02
C GLY A 76 7.08 -1.79 -15.57
N TYR A 77 7.00 -0.75 -16.40
CA TYR A 77 6.38 0.53 -16.09
C TYR A 77 4.84 0.56 -16.22
N SER A 78 4.19 -0.59 -16.44
CA SER A 78 2.75 -0.70 -16.66
C SER A 78 1.97 -1.29 -15.48
N SER A 79 2.62 -1.49 -14.34
CA SER A 79 1.95 -2.03 -13.17
C SER A 79 0.85 -1.10 -12.67
N ARG A 80 -0.28 -1.69 -12.28
CA ARG A 80 -1.46 -0.96 -11.79
C ARG A 80 -1.60 -1.02 -10.27
N VAL A 81 -0.73 -1.78 -9.62
CA VAL A 81 -0.68 -1.97 -8.17
C VAL A 81 0.78 -1.95 -7.75
N GLY A 82 1.09 -1.12 -6.75
CA GLY A 82 2.39 -1.03 -6.12
C GLY A 82 2.26 -0.91 -4.61
N VAL A 83 3.37 -1.08 -3.90
CA VAL A 83 3.48 -0.87 -2.47
C VAL A 83 4.74 -0.06 -2.23
N CYS A 84 4.63 0.98 -1.41
CA CYS A 84 5.73 1.80 -0.95
C CYS A 84 5.98 1.44 0.50
N ALA A 85 7.22 1.23 0.91
CA ALA A 85 7.55 0.88 2.29
C ALA A 85 8.76 1.66 2.76
N VAL A 86 8.78 1.98 4.05
CA VAL A 86 9.90 2.62 4.73
C VAL A 86 10.41 1.73 5.86
N ILE A 87 11.72 1.65 5.99
CA ILE A 87 12.43 0.93 7.03
C ILE A 87 13.28 1.89 7.86
N GLY A 88 13.45 1.59 9.15
CA GLY A 88 14.36 2.35 10.02
C GLY A 88 15.82 2.08 9.71
N ASP A 89 16.66 3.11 9.82
CA ASP A 89 18.12 3.01 9.61
C ASP A 89 18.80 2.08 10.63
N LYS A 90 18.43 2.20 11.91
CA LYS A 90 19.07 1.43 13.00
C LYS A 90 18.49 0.03 13.15
N THR A 91 17.17 -0.10 13.11
CA THR A 91 16.51 -1.40 13.30
C THR A 91 16.48 -2.26 12.04
N GLY A 92 16.51 -1.65 10.86
CA GLY A 92 16.23 -2.34 9.59
C GLY A 92 14.80 -2.90 9.49
N LYS A 93 13.90 -2.49 10.40
CA LYS A 93 12.51 -2.99 10.45
C LYS A 93 11.59 -2.08 9.65
N CYS A 94 10.52 -2.66 9.09
CA CYS A 94 9.48 -1.90 8.40
C CYS A 94 8.69 -1.04 9.38
N ILE A 95 8.71 0.27 9.17
CA ILE A 95 8.06 1.27 10.02
C ILE A 95 6.71 1.69 9.43
N ASP A 96 6.59 1.78 8.10
CA ASP A 96 5.33 2.09 7.47
C ASP A 96 5.26 1.56 6.03
N ALA A 97 4.06 1.32 5.53
CA ALA A 97 3.82 0.90 4.16
C ALA A 97 2.49 1.43 3.60
N GLU A 98 2.50 1.87 2.34
CA GLU A 98 1.33 2.36 1.62
C GLU A 98 1.08 1.52 0.37
N VAL A 99 -0.12 0.96 0.25
CA VAL A 99 -0.55 0.22 -0.94
C VAL A 99 -1.15 1.19 -1.95
N MET A 100 -0.58 1.23 -3.14
CA MET A 100 -0.98 2.11 -4.23
C MET A 100 -1.68 1.33 -5.34
N SER A 101 -2.80 1.86 -5.84
CA SER A 101 -3.57 1.25 -6.92
C SER A 101 -4.14 2.29 -7.87
N SER A 102 -3.85 2.13 -9.16
CA SER A 102 -4.48 2.88 -10.25
C SER A 102 -5.64 2.11 -10.90
N PHE A 103 -5.93 0.90 -10.42
CA PHE A 103 -6.97 0.04 -10.95
C PHE A 103 -8.16 -0.10 -10.02
N CYS A 104 -9.34 -0.10 -10.63
CA CYS A 104 -10.53 -0.67 -10.03
C CYS A 104 -11.32 -1.46 -11.08
N LYS A 105 -11.66 -2.71 -10.74
CA LYS A 105 -12.48 -3.60 -11.57
C LYS A 105 -13.86 -3.01 -11.87
N GLY A 106 -14.47 -2.34 -10.90
CA GLY A 106 -15.76 -1.67 -11.06
C GLY A 106 -15.70 -0.56 -12.12
N TYR A 107 -14.72 0.34 -12.02
CA TYR A 107 -14.54 1.40 -13.02
C TYR A 107 -14.20 0.85 -14.42
N ASP A 108 -13.50 -0.29 -14.49
CA ASP A 108 -13.18 -0.95 -15.74
C ASP A 108 -14.43 -1.55 -16.42
N TYR A 109 -15.28 -2.24 -15.64
CA TYR A 109 -16.57 -2.76 -16.11
C TYR A 109 -17.47 -1.64 -16.66
N TRP A 110 -17.56 -0.53 -15.94
CA TRP A 110 -18.40 0.60 -16.33
C TRP A 110 -17.78 1.54 -17.38
N LYS A 111 -16.53 1.29 -17.80
CA LYS A 111 -15.80 2.18 -18.73
C LYS A 111 -16.56 2.46 -20.02
N ARG A 112 -17.28 1.46 -20.55
CA ARG A 112 -18.08 1.55 -21.80
C ARG A 112 -19.48 2.13 -21.61
N ARG A 113 -19.97 2.26 -20.37
CA ARG A 113 -21.33 2.72 -20.02
C ARG A 113 -21.31 4.01 -19.19
N LYS A 114 -20.20 4.75 -19.26
CA LYS A 114 -20.03 6.04 -18.58
C LYS A 114 -21.15 7.00 -19.02
N GLY A 115 -21.72 7.71 -18.06
CA GLY A 115 -22.77 8.72 -18.30
C GLY A 115 -24.20 8.21 -18.18
N SER A 116 -24.44 6.89 -18.23
CA SER A 116 -25.79 6.33 -18.00
C SER A 116 -26.32 6.66 -16.59
N PRO A 117 -27.65 6.79 -16.41
CA PRO A 117 -28.24 6.97 -15.07
C PRO A 117 -27.83 5.86 -14.09
N ALA A 118 -27.75 4.61 -14.58
CA ALA A 118 -27.26 3.47 -13.82
C ALA A 118 -25.81 3.65 -13.36
N TYR A 119 -24.92 4.16 -14.21
CA TYR A 119 -23.54 4.47 -13.84
C TYR A 119 -23.45 5.51 -12.74
N LYS A 120 -24.25 6.58 -12.81
CA LYS A 120 -24.26 7.64 -11.78
C LYS A 120 -24.66 7.07 -10.41
N LYS A 121 -25.74 6.26 -10.37
CA LYS A 121 -26.19 5.58 -9.15
C LYS A 121 -25.13 4.62 -8.60
N TRP A 122 -24.54 3.80 -9.48
CA TRP A 122 -23.46 2.88 -9.10
C TRP A 122 -22.23 3.62 -8.58
N LYS A 123 -21.80 4.71 -9.23
CA LYS A 123 -20.60 5.46 -8.85
C LYS A 123 -20.71 6.01 -7.42
N ILE A 124 -21.87 6.53 -7.04
CA ILE A 124 -22.11 7.05 -5.69
C ILE A 124 -21.90 5.97 -4.62
N LEU A 125 -22.40 4.76 -4.87
CA LEU A 125 -22.22 3.63 -3.96
C LEU A 125 -20.77 3.13 -3.96
N HIS A 126 -20.17 3.00 -5.14
CA HIS A 126 -18.87 2.39 -5.32
C HIS A 126 -17.70 3.22 -4.78
N VAL A 127 -17.82 4.55 -4.73
CA VAL A 127 -16.74 5.42 -4.20
C VAL A 127 -16.30 4.99 -2.80
N LYS A 128 -17.22 4.47 -1.96
CA LYS A 128 -16.91 4.00 -0.61
C LYS A 128 -16.11 2.68 -0.57
N GLU A 129 -16.20 1.89 -1.63
CA GLU A 129 -15.57 0.57 -1.73
C GLU A 129 -14.35 0.57 -2.67
N CYS A 130 -14.05 1.72 -3.28
CA CYS A 130 -13.03 1.80 -4.32
C CYS A 130 -11.63 1.76 -3.71
N LEU A 131 -10.87 0.71 -4.03
CA LEU A 131 -9.46 0.59 -3.63
C LEU A 131 -8.51 1.39 -4.54
N LYS A 132 -9.02 2.04 -5.59
CA LYS A 132 -8.19 2.88 -6.46
C LYS A 132 -7.89 4.19 -5.73
N ASN A 133 -6.62 4.42 -5.43
CA ASN A 133 -6.16 5.61 -4.72
C ASN A 133 -5.12 6.42 -5.51
N HIS A 134 -4.75 6.01 -6.74
CA HIS A 134 -3.77 6.72 -7.57
C HIS A 134 -4.30 7.02 -8.98
N ASN A 135 -3.97 8.22 -9.46
CA ASN A 135 -4.18 8.63 -10.85
C ASN A 135 -2.82 9.05 -11.42
N GLY A 136 -2.22 8.23 -12.28
CA GLY A 136 -0.91 8.52 -12.86
C GLY A 136 -0.20 7.27 -13.37
N SER A 137 1.08 7.43 -13.72
CA SER A 137 1.95 6.32 -14.12
C SER A 137 2.29 5.41 -12.94
N ALA A 138 2.81 4.21 -13.24
CA ALA A 138 3.29 3.27 -12.23
C ALA A 138 4.44 3.87 -11.41
N GLY A 139 5.39 4.57 -12.05
CA GLY A 139 6.52 5.21 -11.36
C GLY A 139 6.08 6.30 -10.38
N MET A 140 5.05 7.07 -10.71
CA MET A 140 4.52 8.09 -9.79
C MET A 140 3.86 7.49 -8.53
N MET A 141 3.55 6.20 -8.49
CA MET A 141 3.01 5.56 -7.29
C MET A 141 3.99 5.63 -6.13
N GLU A 142 5.28 5.48 -6.41
CA GLU A 142 6.32 5.55 -5.38
C GLU A 142 6.38 6.94 -4.77
N THR A 143 6.52 7.96 -5.63
CA THR A 143 6.56 9.36 -5.21
C THR A 143 5.34 9.75 -4.38
N VAL A 144 4.13 9.43 -4.85
CA VAL A 144 2.88 9.77 -4.13
C VAL A 144 2.73 8.93 -2.86
N GLY A 145 3.12 7.65 -2.90
CA GLY A 145 3.06 6.76 -1.75
C GLY A 145 3.99 7.21 -0.63
N MET A 146 5.22 7.61 -0.96
CA MET A 146 6.17 8.15 0.02
C MET A 146 5.68 9.46 0.64
N VAL A 147 5.16 10.39 -0.16
CA VAL A 147 4.56 11.63 0.39
C VAL A 147 3.46 11.31 1.41
N ARG A 148 2.59 10.33 1.14
CA ARG A 148 1.54 9.92 2.10
C ARG A 148 2.10 9.32 3.37
N ILE A 149 3.14 8.50 3.28
CA ILE A 149 3.83 7.92 4.44
C ILE A 149 4.41 9.04 5.31
N PHE A 150 5.10 10.01 4.71
CA PHE A 150 5.63 11.18 5.44
C PHE A 150 4.53 12.01 6.09
N GLN A 151 3.45 12.32 5.38
CA GLN A 151 2.36 13.15 5.89
C GLN A 151 1.62 12.52 7.07
N ARG A 152 1.49 11.19 7.11
CA ARG A 152 0.78 10.51 8.20
C ARG A 152 1.69 10.07 9.35
N SER A 153 3.01 10.19 9.22
CA SER A 153 3.98 9.62 10.18
C SER A 153 3.72 10.07 11.61
N LEU A 154 3.44 11.36 11.83
CA LEU A 154 3.13 11.91 13.15
C LEU A 154 1.85 11.30 13.71
N SER A 155 0.78 11.25 12.92
CA SER A 155 -0.52 10.74 13.36
C SER A 155 -0.56 9.23 13.58
N HIS A 156 0.18 8.47 12.78
CA HIS A 156 0.13 7.01 12.78
C HIS A 156 1.23 6.37 13.62
N ARG A 157 2.42 6.99 13.67
CA ARG A 157 3.63 6.41 14.27
C ARG A 157 4.23 7.28 15.37
N SER A 158 3.76 8.51 15.56
CA SER A 158 4.30 9.49 16.51
C SER A 158 5.79 9.83 16.28
N VAL A 159 6.24 9.77 15.02
CA VAL A 159 7.63 10.09 14.62
C VAL A 159 7.66 11.00 13.40
N ARG A 160 8.78 11.72 13.24
CA ARG A 160 9.09 12.52 12.05
C ARG A 160 10.26 11.88 11.31
N TYR A 161 10.15 11.82 10.00
CA TYR A 161 11.19 11.29 9.12
C TYR A 161 12.07 12.45 8.65
N THR A 162 13.19 12.68 9.31
CA THR A 162 14.04 13.86 9.07
C THR A 162 15.13 13.61 8.03
N SER A 163 15.47 12.35 7.78
CA SER A 163 16.41 11.98 6.70
C SER A 163 15.86 10.82 5.88
N TYR A 164 15.97 10.95 4.56
CA TYR A 164 15.52 9.96 3.59
C TYR A 164 16.70 9.38 2.83
N ILE A 165 16.84 8.06 2.91
CA ILE A 165 17.73 7.25 2.09
C ILE A 165 16.85 6.59 1.03
N GLY A 166 17.13 6.83 -0.24
CA GLY A 166 16.35 6.27 -1.34
C GLY A 166 17.26 5.77 -2.45
N ASP A 167 16.68 5.11 -3.44
CA ASP A 167 17.38 4.91 -4.70
C ASP A 167 17.70 6.29 -5.32
N GLY A 168 18.66 6.35 -6.24
CA GLY A 168 19.16 7.60 -6.79
C GLY A 168 18.11 8.51 -7.47
N ASP A 169 16.83 8.11 -7.58
CA ASP A 169 15.78 8.94 -8.14
C ASP A 169 15.54 10.20 -7.28
N SER A 170 15.78 11.34 -7.90
CA SER A 170 15.65 12.67 -7.26
C SER A 170 14.20 13.10 -7.14
N LYS A 171 13.27 12.47 -7.88
CA LYS A 171 11.85 12.88 -7.95
C LYS A 171 11.08 12.60 -6.67
N THR A 172 11.32 11.45 -6.04
CA THR A 172 10.66 11.07 -4.78
C THR A 172 11.04 12.05 -3.67
N PHE A 173 12.34 12.29 -3.48
CA PHE A 173 12.82 13.27 -2.50
C PHE A 173 12.29 14.69 -2.76
N SER A 174 12.37 15.17 -4.01
CA SER A 174 11.87 16.50 -4.36
C SER A 174 10.39 16.68 -4.03
N SER A 175 9.58 15.64 -4.20
CA SER A 175 8.15 15.67 -3.90
C SER A 175 7.87 15.62 -2.40
N ILE A 176 8.67 14.88 -1.62
CA ILE A 176 8.60 14.87 -0.16
C ILE A 176 8.91 16.28 0.37
N THR A 177 10.01 16.88 -0.04
CA THR A 177 10.38 18.24 0.38
C THR A 177 9.33 19.27 -0.01
N ALA A 178 8.80 19.20 -1.25
CA ALA A 178 7.74 20.10 -1.71
C ALA A 178 6.42 19.92 -0.94
N SER A 179 6.14 18.72 -0.42
CA SER A 179 4.93 18.46 0.37
C SER A 179 4.98 19.05 1.77
N ASN A 180 6.16 19.49 2.23
CA ASN A 180 6.43 20.08 3.53
C ASN A 180 5.67 19.37 4.68
N PRO A 181 5.95 18.06 4.93
CA PRO A 181 5.11 17.23 5.78
C PRO A 181 5.10 17.68 7.26
N TYR A 182 6.08 18.47 7.69
CA TYR A 182 6.29 18.85 9.09
C TYR A 182 6.34 20.37 9.33
N GLY A 183 6.08 21.19 8.31
CA GLY A 183 6.12 22.66 8.42
C GLY A 183 7.52 23.26 8.20
N GLU A 184 7.59 24.59 8.16
CA GLU A 184 8.79 25.36 7.78
C GLU A 184 10.00 25.12 8.70
N ASP A 185 9.77 24.68 9.94
CA ASP A 185 10.82 24.48 10.94
C ASP A 185 11.64 23.19 10.72
N ILE A 186 11.14 22.24 9.90
CA ILE A 186 11.74 20.90 9.77
C ILE A 186 11.94 20.56 8.30
N THR A 187 13.20 20.53 7.90
CA THR A 187 13.58 20.14 6.53
C THR A 187 14.02 18.68 6.49
N VAL A 188 13.50 17.92 5.54
CA VAL A 188 13.94 16.54 5.27
C VAL A 188 15.26 16.58 4.49
N SER A 189 16.31 15.96 5.01
CA SER A 189 17.59 15.82 4.31
C SER A 189 17.66 14.54 3.47
N LYS A 190 18.46 14.55 2.40
CA LYS A 190 18.79 13.35 1.62
C LYS A 190 20.19 12.89 2.03
N ASN A 191 20.30 11.61 2.39
CA ASN A 191 21.57 10.94 2.69
C ASN A 191 22.02 10.05 1.54
#